data_AF-A0A848M9U6-F1
#
_entry.id   AF-A0A848M9U6-F1
#
_cell.length_a   1.000
_cell.length_b   1.000
_cell.length_c   1.000
_cell.angle_alpha   90.00
_cell.angle_beta   90.00
_cell.angle_gamma   90.00
#
_symmetry.space_group_name_H-M   'P 1'
#
loop_
_entity.id
_entity.type
_entity.pdbx_description
1 polymer ?
#
loop_
_entity_poly.entity_id
_entity_poly.type
_entity_poly.pdbx_seq_one_letter_code
_entity_poly.pdbx_strand_id
1 'polypeptide(L)'
;MTVIVFFTSGCVHNVKKFDNTGEDLEDLISIGTIGLIKAIESFRTGKGTKLATFTARCIENEILMHLRSLMKTRKDVSLHDPIGMDKEGKMGGK
;
A
#
# COMPACT_ATOMS: atom_id res chain seq x y z
N MET A 1 7.68 -16.71 16.79
CA MET A 1 7.07 -17.48 15.68
C MET A 1 5.55 -17.66 15.87
N THR A 2 5.08 -18.23 16.99
CA THR A 2 3.67 -18.65 17.18
C THR A 2 2.62 -17.52 17.19
N VAL A 3 2.98 -16.32 17.68
CA VAL A 3 2.06 -15.16 17.68
C VAL A 3 1.80 -14.59 16.29
N ILE A 4 2.77 -14.66 15.36
CA ILE A 4 2.57 -14.15 13.99
C ILE A 4 1.61 -15.07 13.23
N VAL A 5 1.77 -16.39 13.36
CA VAL A 5 0.92 -17.40 12.69
C VAL A 5 -0.54 -17.35 13.17
N PHE A 6 -0.77 -17.05 14.45
CA PHE A 6 -2.14 -16.90 14.97
C PHE A 6 -2.85 -15.66 14.41
N PHE A 7 -2.09 -14.59 14.13
CA PHE A 7 -2.64 -13.35 13.59
C PHE A 7 -2.67 -13.33 12.04
N THR A 8 -1.81 -14.06 11.34
CA THR A 8 -1.85 -14.16 9.87
C THR A 8 -3.16 -14.77 9.38
N SER A 9 -3.71 -15.79 10.05
CA SER A 9 -5.05 -16.33 9.73
C SER A 9 -6.17 -15.28 9.83
N GLY A 10 -6.05 -14.32 10.75
CA GLY A 10 -6.97 -13.18 10.87
C GLY A 10 -6.68 -12.07 9.85
N CYS A 11 -5.40 -11.89 9.46
CA CYS A 11 -5.01 -10.96 8.41
C CYS A 11 -5.56 -11.42 7.06
N VAL A 12 -5.43 -12.70 6.71
CA VAL A 12 -5.93 -13.26 5.43
C VAL A 12 -7.43 -12.99 5.24
N HIS A 13 -8.25 -13.10 6.29
CA HIS A 13 -9.68 -12.77 6.21
C HIS A 13 -9.96 -11.29 5.92
N ASN A 14 -9.12 -10.39 6.43
CA ASN A 14 -9.25 -8.96 6.16
C ASN A 14 -8.66 -8.59 4.78
N VAL A 15 -7.56 -9.23 4.39
CA VAL A 15 -6.87 -9.01 3.10
C VAL A 15 -7.69 -9.55 1.92
N LYS A 16 -8.45 -10.64 2.09
CA LYS A 16 -9.35 -11.18 1.05
C LYS A 16 -10.35 -10.16 0.50
N LYS A 17 -10.68 -9.10 1.25
CA LYS A 17 -11.53 -8.00 0.76
C LYS A 17 -10.85 -7.17 -0.34
N PHE A 18 -9.52 -7.21 -0.39
CA PHE A 18 -8.68 -6.48 -1.34
C PHE A 18 -8.22 -7.34 -2.53
N ASP A 19 -8.68 -8.58 -2.63
CA ASP A 19 -8.37 -9.49 -3.75
C ASP A 19 -8.74 -8.87 -5.12
N ASN A 20 -9.80 -8.06 -5.16
CA ASN A 20 -10.24 -7.34 -6.36
C ASN A 20 -9.35 -6.14 -6.76
N THR A 21 -8.26 -5.84 -6.03
CA THR A 21 -7.37 -4.72 -6.37
C THR A 21 -6.33 -5.06 -7.45
N GLY A 22 -6.15 -6.35 -7.75
CA GLY A 22 -5.19 -6.84 -8.74
C GLY A 22 -3.74 -6.87 -8.25
N GLU A 23 -3.51 -6.66 -6.96
CA GLU A 23 -2.20 -6.78 -6.31
C GLU A 23 -1.97 -8.22 -5.82
N ASP A 24 -0.70 -8.62 -5.70
CA ASP A 24 -0.35 -9.96 -5.26
C ASP A 24 -0.72 -10.17 -3.78
N LEU A 25 -1.35 -11.31 -3.49
CA LEU A 25 -1.83 -11.62 -2.16
C LEU A 25 -0.67 -11.73 -1.15
N GLU A 26 0.49 -12.24 -1.56
CA GLU A 26 1.68 -12.37 -0.70
C GLU A 26 2.26 -11.00 -0.35
N ASP A 27 2.22 -10.05 -1.29
CA ASP A 27 2.63 -8.66 -1.04
C ASP A 27 1.69 -7.99 -0.04
N LEU A 28 0.37 -8.17 -0.20
CA LEU A 28 -0.62 -7.65 0.75
C LEU A 28 -0.46 -8.26 2.15
N ILE A 29 -0.12 -9.56 2.25
CA ILE A 29 0.18 -10.23 3.53
C ILE A 29 1.44 -9.64 4.17
N SER A 30 2.47 -9.37 3.37
CA SER A 30 3.73 -8.76 3.84
C SER A 30 3.48 -7.34 4.37
N ILE A 31 2.70 -6.53 3.66
CA ILE A 31 2.30 -5.18 4.09
C ILE A 31 1.45 -5.25 5.36
N GLY A 32 0.48 -6.16 5.42
CA GLY A 32 -0.34 -6.38 6.61
C GLY A 32 0.50 -6.78 7.82
N THR A 33 1.55 -7.56 7.62
CA THR A 33 2.51 -7.94 8.68
C THR A 33 3.27 -6.73 9.23
N ILE A 34 3.69 -5.80 8.36
CA ILE A 34 4.33 -4.54 8.78
C ILE A 34 3.34 -3.69 9.61
N GLY A 35 2.09 -3.57 9.16
CA GLY A 35 1.04 -2.85 9.88
C GLY A 35 0.72 -3.45 11.25
N LEU A 36 0.77 -4.78 11.36
CA LEU A 36 0.62 -5.52 12.61
C LEU A 36 1.75 -5.18 13.60
N ILE A 37 3.01 -5.21 13.17
CA ILE A 37 4.17 -4.91 14.02
C ILE A 37 4.05 -3.48 14.57
N LYS A 38 3.81 -2.50 13.68
CA LYS A 38 3.61 -1.09 14.06
C LYS A 38 2.45 -0.92 15.03
N ALA A 39 1.35 -1.65 14.82
CA ALA A 39 0.20 -1.63 15.72
C ALA A 39 0.57 -2.12 17.12
N ILE A 40 1.31 -3.22 17.23
CA ILE A 40 1.74 -3.78 18.52
C ILE A 40 2.69 -2.80 19.23
N GLU A 41 3.66 -2.24 18.52
CA GLU A 41 4.61 -1.27 19.08
C GLU A 41 3.93 0.03 19.55
N SER A 42 2.95 0.50 18.78
CA SER A 42 2.21 1.73 19.09
C SER A 42 1.02 1.51 20.03
N PHE A 43 0.64 0.28 20.33
CA PHE A 43 -0.52 0.00 21.18
C PHE A 43 -0.26 0.48 22.62
N ARG A 44 -1.29 1.10 23.22
CA ARG A 44 -1.27 1.58 24.61
C ARG A 44 -2.51 1.06 25.31
N THR A 45 -2.30 0.32 26.39
CA THR A 45 -3.36 -0.41 27.13
C THR A 45 -4.35 0.47 27.90
N GLY A 46 -4.27 1.80 27.80
CA GLY A 46 -5.17 2.74 28.50
C GLY A 46 -6.35 3.29 27.69
N LYS A 47 -6.49 2.94 26.40
CA LYS A 47 -7.47 3.56 25.49
C LYS A 47 -8.82 2.83 25.37
N GLY A 48 -9.07 1.81 26.19
CA GLY A 48 -10.33 1.04 26.18
C GLY A 48 -10.60 0.22 24.90
N THR A 49 -9.69 0.22 23.93
CA THR A 49 -9.84 -0.51 22.67
C THR A 49 -9.11 -1.84 22.74
N LYS A 50 -9.77 -2.93 22.35
CA LYS A 50 -9.15 -4.26 22.28
C LYS A 50 -8.01 -4.24 21.27
N LEU A 51 -6.88 -4.88 21.61
CA LEU A 51 -5.70 -4.98 20.73
C LEU A 51 -6.09 -5.47 19.33
N ALA A 52 -6.93 -6.51 19.25
CA ALA A 52 -7.41 -7.05 17.97
C ALA A 52 -8.09 -5.98 17.07
N THR A 53 -8.91 -5.11 17.65
CA THR A 53 -9.60 -4.03 16.92
C THR A 53 -8.62 -2.96 16.47
N PHE A 54 -7.67 -2.58 17.32
CA PHE A 54 -6.63 -1.61 16.98
C PHE A 54 -5.73 -2.12 15.84
N THR A 55 -5.27 -3.36 15.96
CA THR A 55 -4.47 -4.07 14.97
C THR A 55 -5.17 -4.18 13.63
N ALA A 56 -6.44 -4.60 13.61
CA ALA A 56 -7.21 -4.70 12.36
C ALA A 56 -7.28 -3.34 11.63
N ARG A 57 -7.47 -2.25 12.38
CA ARG A 57 -7.51 -0.89 11.82
C ARG A 57 -6.15 -0.44 11.26
N CYS A 58 -5.06 -0.78 11.92
CA CYS A 58 -3.70 -0.47 11.44
C CYS A 58 -3.33 -1.25 10.19
N ILE A 59 -3.69 -2.54 10.11
CA ILE A 59 -3.47 -3.39 8.93
C ILE A 59 -4.21 -2.81 7.73
N GLU A 60 -5.50 -2.50 7.89
CA GLU A 60 -6.31 -1.90 6.82
C GLU A 60 -5.72 -0.56 6.35
N ASN A 61 -5.25 0.26 7.28
CA ASN A 61 -4.66 1.55 6.95
C ASN A 61 -3.33 1.44 6.17
N GLU A 62 -2.44 0.50 6.51
CA GLU A 62 -1.21 0.28 5.73
C GLU A 62 -1.51 -0.22 4.32
N ILE A 63 -2.43 -1.19 4.19
CA ILE A 63 -2.85 -1.72 2.88
C ILE A 63 -3.44 -0.59 2.02
N LEU A 64 -4.32 0.23 2.59
CA LEU A 64 -4.90 1.39 1.89
C LEU A 64 -3.84 2.43 1.50
N MET A 65 -2.83 2.67 2.34
CA MET A 65 -1.73 3.57 1.99
C MET A 65 -0.90 3.03 0.84
N HIS A 66 -0.60 1.73 0.83
CA HIS A 66 0.11 1.08 -0.27
C HIS A 66 -0.67 1.19 -1.58
N LEU A 67 -1.95 0.83 -1.59
CA LEU A 67 -2.82 0.92 -2.76
C LEU A 67 -2.93 2.35 -3.31
N ARG A 68 -3.06 3.36 -2.43
CA ARG A 68 -3.05 4.78 -2.85
C ARG A 68 -1.71 5.20 -3.46
N SER A 69 -0.60 4.73 -2.88
CA SER A 69 0.74 5.01 -3.42
C SER A 69 0.90 4.42 -4.82
N LEU A 70 0.45 3.18 -5.04
CA LEU A 70 0.48 2.53 -6.35
C LEU A 70 -0.33 3.28 -7.40
N MET A 71 -1.52 3.78 -7.04
CA MET A 71 -2.32 4.61 -7.94
C MET A 71 -1.62 5.93 -8.28
N LYS A 72 -0.93 6.54 -7.32
CA LYS A 72 -0.14 7.77 -7.56
C LYS A 72 1.05 7.49 -8.47
N THR A 73 1.80 6.41 -8.22
CA THR A 73 2.91 5.98 -9.08
C THR A 73 2.43 5.70 -10.50
N ARG A 74 1.34 4.94 -10.69
CA ARG A 74 0.75 4.67 -12.03
C ARG A 74 0.35 5.95 -12.77
N LYS A 75 -0.14 6.97 -12.05
CA LYS A 75 -0.52 8.26 -12.64
C LYS A 75 0.69 9.11 -13.04
N ASP A 76 1.80 8.96 -12.31
CA ASP A 76 3.06 9.68 -12.59
C ASP A 76 3.78 9.12 -13.83
N VAL A 77 3.72 7.80 -14.05
CA VAL A 77 4.27 7.18 -15.28
C VAL A 77 3.49 7.59 -16.54
N SER A 78 2.24 8.05 -16.40
CA SER A 78 1.43 8.54 -17.52
C SER A 78 1.80 9.95 -18.01
N LEU A 79 2.77 10.62 -17.38
CA LEU A 79 3.26 11.95 -17.77
C LEU A 79 4.59 11.92 -18.56
N HIS A 80 5.02 10.75 -19.01
CA HIS A 80 5.96 10.67 -20.14
C HIS A 80 5.15 10.63 -21.45
N ASP A 81 4.48 11.74 -21.77
CA ASP A 81 4.27 12.05 -23.17
C ASP A 81 5.68 12.12 -23.82
N PRO A 82 5.97 11.37 -24.91
CA PRO A 82 7.16 11.63 -25.68
C PRO A 82 7.06 13.09 -26.13
N ILE A 83 7.98 13.93 -25.65
CA ILE A 83 8.07 15.33 -26.08
C ILE A 83 8.04 15.31 -27.60
N GLY A 84 6.92 15.75 -28.16
CA GLY A 84 6.74 15.89 -29.59
C GLY A 84 7.74 16.91 -30.08
N MET A 85 8.86 16.44 -30.63
CA MET A 85 9.68 17.25 -31.52
C MET A 85 8.98 17.30 -32.88
N ASP A 86 7.85 18.00 -32.97
CA ASP A 86 7.30 18.40 -34.26
C ASP A 86 7.79 19.82 -34.61
N LYS A 87 8.77 19.80 -35.51
CA LYS A 87 8.98 20.67 -36.69
C LYS A 87 9.18 22.20 -36.57
N GLU A 88 10.12 22.61 -37.45
CA GLU A 88 10.14 23.82 -38.29
C GLU A 88 10.94 25.07 -37.87
N GLY A 89 12.11 25.27 -38.52
CA GLY A 89 12.28 26.39 -39.45
C GLY A 89 13.11 27.65 -39.08
N LYS A 90 14.32 27.74 -39.66
CA LYS A 90 15.10 28.92 -40.15
C LYS A 90 15.81 29.91 -39.19
N MET A 91 17.14 29.97 -39.31
CA MET A 91 17.98 31.07 -39.89
C MET A 91 19.44 30.54 -39.94
N GLY A 92 20.15 30.44 -41.07
CA GLY A 92 20.66 31.54 -41.89
C GLY A 92 22.08 31.92 -41.43
N GLY A 93 23.15 31.42 -42.09
CA GLY A 93 24.51 31.89 -41.82
C GLY A 93 25.67 31.02 -42.27
N LYS A 94 25.83 30.78 -43.58
CA LYS A 94 27.09 30.90 -44.35
C LYS A 94 26.86 30.56 -45.81
#